data_AF-A0A091BTJ1-F1
#
_entry.id   AF-A0A091BTJ1-F1
#
_cell.length_a   1.000
_cell.length_b   1.000
_cell.length_c   1.000
_cell.angle_alpha   90.00
_cell.angle_beta   90.00
_cell.angle_gamma   90.00
#
_symmetry.space_group_name_H-M   'P 1'
#
loop_
_entity.id
_entity.type
_entity.pdbx_description
1 polymer ?
#
loop_
_entity_poly.entity_id
_entity_poly.type
_entity_poly.pdbx_seq_one_letter_code
_entity_poly.pdbx_strand_id
1 'polypeptide(L)'
;MIDFLIVTHGSLAAGLLDSTKLIVGDASNISVLGFDHGDDPEELGQTIKEEIEFSISNGRQLLVFTDLFGGTPSNRVVLTIKQLAKRENVEAIVGVNLSMLLEGLMSVPQREDVRTIKGKCLQAGLEGIKDLKEAFEL
;
A
#
# COMPACT_ATOMS: atom_id res chain seq x y z
N MET A 1 -8.89 -12.20 5.54
CA MET A 1 -9.17 -10.75 5.43
C MET A 1 -7.86 -10.04 5.19
N ILE A 2 -7.86 -8.94 4.44
CA ILE A 2 -6.65 -8.26 3.99
C ILE A 2 -6.67 -6.82 4.50
N ASP A 3 -5.56 -6.42 5.10
CA ASP A 3 -5.25 -5.03 5.43
C ASP A 3 -4.36 -4.42 4.36
N PHE A 4 -4.42 -3.11 4.27
CA PHE A 4 -3.56 -2.31 3.42
C PHE A 4 -2.82 -1.29 4.26
N LEU A 5 -1.54 -1.10 3.96
CA LEU A 5 -0.70 -0.08 4.59
C LEU A 5 -0.08 0.77 3.49
N ILE A 6 -0.27 2.09 3.54
CA ILE A 6 0.36 3.02 2.60
C ILE A 6 1.48 3.76 3.32
N VAL A 7 2.72 3.66 2.82
CA VAL A 7 3.89 4.32 3.41
C VAL A 7 4.57 5.18 2.36
N THR A 8 4.54 6.51 2.54
CA THR A 8 5.08 7.46 1.55
C THR A 8 5.83 8.61 2.22
N HIS A 9 6.51 9.43 1.42
CA HIS A 9 6.99 10.72 1.90
C HIS A 9 5.83 11.68 2.13
N GLY A 10 5.96 12.51 3.17
CA GLY A 10 5.01 13.54 3.57
C GLY A 10 3.55 13.05 3.61
N SER A 11 2.64 13.93 3.19
CA SER A 11 1.20 13.70 3.26
C SER A 11 0.59 12.89 2.10
N LEU A 12 1.40 12.33 1.20
CA LEU A 12 0.90 11.62 0.01
C LEU A 12 0.01 10.42 0.39
N ALA A 13 0.40 9.61 1.38
CA ALA A 13 -0.38 8.47 1.85
C ALA A 13 -1.77 8.91 2.37
N ALA A 14 -1.82 10.00 3.13
CA ALA A 14 -3.07 10.56 3.64
C ALA A 14 -3.97 11.06 2.50
N GLY A 15 -3.41 11.81 1.55
CA GLY A 15 -4.17 12.30 0.39
C GLY A 15 -4.70 11.18 -0.52
N LEU A 16 -3.95 10.09 -0.67
CA LEU A 16 -4.40 8.88 -1.37
C LEU A 16 -5.55 8.20 -0.64
N LEU A 17 -5.47 8.06 0.68
CA LEU A 17 -6.57 7.50 1.49
C LEU A 17 -7.83 8.37 1.40
N ASP A 18 -7.69 9.69 1.51
CA ASP A 18 -8.81 10.62 1.40
C ASP A 18 -9.48 10.53 0.02
N SER A 19 -8.69 10.53 -1.05
CA SER A 19 -9.20 10.34 -2.43
C SER A 19 -9.90 9.00 -2.61
N THR A 20 -9.37 7.94 -1.99
CA THR A 20 -9.96 6.60 -2.02
C THR A 20 -11.33 6.59 -1.31
N LYS A 21 -11.42 7.17 -0.11
CA LYS A 21 -12.68 7.29 0.65
C LYS A 21 -13.76 8.06 -0.11
N LEU A 22 -13.40 9.09 -0.87
CA LEU A 22 -14.35 9.83 -1.71
C LEU A 22 -15.03 8.93 -2.76
N ILE A 23 -14.35 7.87 -3.22
CA ILE A 23 -14.85 6.98 -4.26
C ILE A 23 -15.60 5.79 -3.66
N VAL A 24 -15.02 5.12 -2.67
CA VAL A 24 -15.56 3.86 -2.12
C VAL A 24 -16.40 4.03 -0.84
N GLY A 25 -16.37 5.22 -0.23
CA GLY A 25 -17.00 5.50 1.06
C GLY A 25 -16.17 4.98 2.23
N ASP A 26 -16.24 3.67 2.51
CA ASP A 26 -15.50 3.04 3.60
C ASP A 26 -14.16 2.45 3.12
N ALA A 27 -13.10 2.76 3.86
CA ALA A 27 -11.74 2.25 3.66
C ALA A 27 -11.09 1.92 5.02
N SER A 28 -11.88 1.34 5.93
CA SER A 28 -11.51 1.03 7.32
C SER A 28 -10.34 0.03 7.47
N ASN A 29 -9.99 -0.71 6.42
CA ASN A 29 -8.85 -1.62 6.39
C ASN A 29 -7.58 -1.02 5.78
N ILE A 30 -7.51 0.31 5.66
CA ILE A 30 -6.31 1.02 5.20
C ILE A 30 -5.70 1.84 6.35
N SER A 31 -4.46 1.53 6.70
CA SER A 31 -3.59 2.37 7.53
C SER A 31 -2.64 3.20 6.65
N VAL A 32 -2.21 4.36 7.14
CA VAL A 32 -1.29 5.24 6.41
C VAL A 32 -0.15 5.72 7.32
N LEU A 33 1.05 5.81 6.75
CA LEU A 33 2.24 6.36 7.39
C LEU A 33 2.90 7.36 6.44
N GLY A 34 3.15 8.56 6.94
CA GLY A 34 3.95 9.59 6.27
C GLY A 34 5.38 9.59 6.80
N PHE A 35 6.32 9.99 5.95
CA PHE A 35 7.71 10.25 6.32
C PHE A 35 8.07 11.68 5.94
N ASP A 36 8.10 12.57 6.93
CA ASP A 36 8.33 14.00 6.81
C ASP A 36 9.80 14.39 6.98
N HIS A 37 10.12 15.65 6.72
CA HIS A 37 11.47 16.16 6.89
C HIS A 37 11.86 16.21 8.37
N GLY A 38 12.93 15.51 8.72
CA GLY A 38 13.44 15.43 10.10
C GLY A 38 13.00 14.17 10.85
N ASP A 39 12.11 13.36 10.28
CA ASP A 39 11.72 12.07 10.84
C ASP A 39 12.90 11.09 10.85
N ASP A 40 12.94 10.23 11.86
CA ASP A 40 13.93 9.16 11.97
C ASP A 40 13.48 7.93 11.13
N PRO A 41 14.28 7.48 10.14
CA PRO A 41 14.03 6.25 9.42
C PRO A 41 13.90 5.01 10.33
N GLU A 42 14.58 4.97 11.47
CA GLU A 42 14.50 3.85 12.41
C GLU A 42 13.12 3.77 13.07
N GLU A 43 12.62 4.90 13.57
CA GLU A 43 11.27 5.04 14.14
C GLU A 43 10.21 4.64 13.11
N LEU A 44 10.31 5.12 11.87
CA LEU A 44 9.41 4.70 10.79
C LEU A 44 9.41 3.17 10.61
N GLY A 45 10.60 2.55 10.63
CA GLY A 45 10.71 1.10 10.51
C GLY A 45 10.08 0.35 11.68
N GLN A 46 10.12 0.92 12.89
CA GLN A 46 9.44 0.38 14.05
C GLN A 46 7.92 0.47 13.89
N THR A 47 7.38 1.61 13.49
CA THR A 47 5.93 1.76 13.26
C THR A 47 5.43 0.84 12.14
N ILE A 48 6.18 0.69 11.05
CA ILE A 48 5.86 -0.29 9.99
C ILE A 48 5.80 -1.70 10.56
N LYS A 49 6.73 -2.06 11.45
CA LYS A 49 6.77 -3.38 12.08
C LYS A 49 5.54 -3.61 12.95
N GLU A 50 5.14 -2.61 13.73
CA GLU A 50 3.96 -2.67 14.59
C GLU A 50 2.67 -2.89 13.79
N GLU A 51 2.48 -2.18 12.67
CA GLU A 51 1.35 -2.39 11.75
C GLU A 51 1.35 -3.81 11.16
N ILE A 52 2.51 -4.31 10.74
CA ILE A 52 2.64 -5.67 10.21
C ILE A 52 2.29 -6.71 11.29
N GLU A 53 2.83 -6.57 12.49
CA GLU A 53 2.58 -7.49 13.60
C GLU A 53 1.11 -7.45 14.05
N PHE A 54 0.47 -6.28 14.05
CA PHE A 54 -0.95 -6.13 14.30
C PHE A 54 -1.80 -6.92 13.29
N SER A 55 -1.58 -6.76 11.98
CA SER A 55 -2.34 -7.52 10.97
C SER A 55 -2.11 -9.02 11.11
N ILE A 56 -0.86 -9.47 11.23
CA ILE A 56 -0.51 -10.90 11.30
C ILE A 56 -1.10 -11.55 12.57
N SER A 57 -1.00 -10.88 13.73
CA SER A 57 -1.51 -11.41 15.00
C SER A 57 -3.04 -11.58 15.00
N ASN A 58 -3.75 -10.78 14.21
CA ASN A 58 -5.19 -10.91 13.96
C ASN A 58 -5.54 -11.91 12.84
N GLY A 59 -4.56 -12.68 12.34
CA GLY A 59 -4.76 -13.67 11.28
C GLY A 59 -5.07 -13.06 9.91
N ARG A 60 -4.68 -11.80 9.69
CA ARG A 60 -4.90 -11.06 8.44
C ARG A 60 -3.62 -11.07 7.60
N GLN A 61 -3.80 -10.98 6.29
CA GLN A 61 -2.69 -10.73 5.37
C GLN A 61 -2.58 -9.21 5.14
N LEU A 62 -1.41 -8.73 4.75
CA LEU A 62 -1.14 -7.31 4.60
C LEU A 62 -0.48 -7.03 3.24
N LEU A 63 -1.02 -6.06 2.50
CA LEU A 63 -0.38 -5.49 1.32
C LEU A 63 0.10 -4.07 1.62
N VAL A 64 1.41 -3.87 1.51
CA VAL A 64 2.05 -2.57 1.73
C VAL A 64 2.27 -1.87 0.40
N PHE A 65 1.87 -0.61 0.32
CA PHE A 65 2.07 0.26 -0.84
C PHE A 65 3.09 1.34 -0.49
N THR A 66 4.02 1.60 -1.40
CA THR A 66 5.04 2.65 -1.25
C THR A 66 5.06 3.57 -2.46
N ASP A 67 5.54 4.79 -2.29
CA ASP A 67 5.55 5.81 -3.33
C ASP A 67 6.67 5.62 -4.36
N LEU A 68 7.91 5.50 -3.90
CA LEU A 68 9.09 5.60 -4.76
C LEU A 68 10.12 4.52 -4.46
N PHE A 69 10.58 3.85 -5.52
CA PHE A 69 11.60 2.81 -5.41
C PHE A 69 12.94 3.40 -4.98
N GLY A 70 13.53 2.84 -3.93
CA GLY A 70 14.79 3.32 -3.35
C GLY A 70 14.63 4.50 -2.40
N GLY A 71 13.41 5.03 -2.22
CA GLY A 71 13.10 6.04 -1.20
C GLY A 71 13.06 5.46 0.20
N THR A 72 13.21 6.30 1.23
CA THR A 72 13.22 5.87 2.65
C THR A 72 12.02 5.00 3.03
N PRO A 73 10.76 5.36 2.71
CA PRO A 73 9.59 4.50 2.94
C PRO A 73 9.77 3.09 2.37
N SER A 74 10.13 2.98 1.09
CA SER A 74 10.33 1.69 0.42
C SER A 74 11.46 0.86 1.05
N ASN A 75 12.58 1.51 1.39
CA ASN A 75 13.72 0.85 1.99
C ASN A 75 13.38 0.32 3.39
N ARG A 76 12.67 1.09 4.22
CA ARG A 76 12.25 0.66 5.55
C ARG A 76 11.26 -0.49 5.48
N VAL A 77 10.28 -0.46 4.58
CA VAL A 77 9.36 -1.59 4.34
C VAL A 77 10.13 -2.87 4.00
N VAL A 78 11.09 -2.81 3.06
CA VAL A 78 11.89 -3.98 2.67
C VAL A 78 12.73 -4.51 3.84
N LEU A 79 13.37 -3.62 4.60
CA LEU A 79 14.19 -4.01 5.76
C LEU A 79 13.33 -4.67 6.84
N THR A 80 12.17 -4.11 7.15
CA THR A 80 11.24 -4.67 8.13
C THR A 80 10.74 -6.05 7.69
N ILE A 81 10.30 -6.22 6.44
CA ILE A 81 9.86 -7.51 5.91
C ILE A 81 10.98 -8.57 5.97
N LYS A 82 12.23 -8.19 5.67
CA LYS A 82 13.38 -9.10 5.77
C LYS A 82 13.59 -9.63 7.19
N GLN A 83 13.17 -8.90 8.23
CA GLN A 83 13.33 -9.33 9.61
C GLN A 83 12.19 -10.26 10.09
N LEU A 84 11.10 -10.37 9.33
CA LEU A 84 9.97 -11.22 9.70
C LEU A 84 10.28 -12.72 9.49
N ALA A 85 9.81 -13.54 10.42
CA ALA A 85 9.82 -14.99 10.30
C ALA A 85 8.74 -15.50 9.31
N LYS A 86 7.55 -14.89 9.31
CA LYS A 86 6.40 -15.29 8.48
C LYS A 86 6.13 -14.30 7.35
N ARG A 87 7.00 -14.29 6.34
CA ARG A 87 6.94 -13.33 5.22
C ARG A 87 5.79 -13.59 4.24
N GLU A 88 5.20 -14.77 4.26
CA GLU A 88 4.20 -15.20 3.27
C GLU A 88 2.85 -14.47 3.36
N ASN A 89 2.56 -13.83 4.51
CA ASN A 89 1.34 -13.06 4.72
C ASN A 89 1.51 -11.56 4.47
N VAL A 90 2.70 -11.12 4.07
CA VAL A 90 3.01 -9.71 3.83
C VAL A 90 3.58 -9.57 2.43
N GLU A 91 2.92 -8.76 1.62
CA GLU A 91 3.37 -8.39 0.28
C GLU A 91 3.59 -6.89 0.22
N ALA A 92 4.46 -6.43 -0.68
CA ALA A 92 4.74 -5.01 -0.85
C ALA A 92 4.91 -4.64 -2.32
N ILE A 93 4.40 -3.47 -2.71
CA ILE A 93 4.57 -2.87 -4.03
C ILE A 93 4.91 -1.38 -3.93
N VAL A 94 5.42 -0.83 -5.02
CA VAL A 94 5.90 0.55 -5.11
C VAL A 94 5.27 1.27 -6.31
N GLY A 95 5.27 2.61 -6.29
CA GLY A 95 4.62 3.42 -7.31
C GLY A 95 3.12 3.53 -7.08
N VAL A 96 2.68 3.56 -5.82
CA VAL A 96 1.27 3.57 -5.47
C VAL A 96 0.51 4.68 -6.19
N ASN A 97 -0.63 4.32 -6.76
CA ASN A 97 -1.58 5.25 -7.33
C ASN A 97 -3.01 4.84 -6.96
N LEU A 98 -3.98 5.69 -7.28
CA LEU A 98 -5.37 5.49 -6.89
C LEU A 98 -5.97 4.22 -7.52
N SER A 99 -5.62 3.89 -8.77
CA SER A 99 -6.08 2.68 -9.45
C SER A 99 -5.69 1.41 -8.70
N MET A 100 -4.47 1.34 -8.16
CA MET A 100 -4.02 0.21 -7.34
C MET A 100 -4.86 0.05 -6.07
N LEU A 101 -5.15 1.15 -5.38
CA LEU A 101 -5.89 1.14 -4.11
C LEU A 101 -7.34 0.70 -4.31
N LEU A 102 -7.99 1.23 -5.36
CA LEU A 102 -9.36 0.86 -5.71
C LEU A 102 -9.46 -0.63 -6.06
N GLU A 103 -8.55 -1.13 -6.89
CA GLU A 103 -8.51 -2.54 -7.28
C GLU A 103 -8.32 -3.46 -6.06
N GLY A 104 -7.41 -3.08 -5.15
CA GLY A 104 -7.17 -3.81 -3.91
C GLY A 104 -8.44 -3.93 -3.06
N LEU A 105 -9.11 -2.81 -2.81
CA LEU A 105 -10.36 -2.78 -2.02
C LEU A 105 -11.49 -3.57 -2.67
N MET A 106 -11.66 -3.45 -4.00
CA MET A 106 -12.68 -4.19 -4.75
C MET A 106 -12.40 -5.70 -4.84
N SER A 107 -11.15 -6.11 -4.65
CA SER A 107 -10.75 -7.52 -4.63
C SER A 107 -10.98 -8.20 -3.27
N VAL A 108 -11.01 -7.46 -2.15
CA VAL A 108 -11.18 -8.05 -0.80
C VAL A 108 -12.43 -8.94 -0.66
N PRO A 109 -13.63 -8.55 -1.15
CA PRO A 109 -14.83 -9.39 -1.04
C PRO A 109 -14.72 -10.73 -1.78
N GLN A 110 -13.80 -10.86 -2.74
CA GLN A 110 -13.61 -12.06 -3.55
C GLN A 110 -12.86 -13.18 -2.80
N ARG A 111 -12.37 -12.90 -1.57
CA ARG A 111 -11.67 -13.85 -0.69
C ARG A 111 -10.41 -14.47 -1.30
N GLU A 112 -9.76 -13.73 -2.18
CA GLU A 112 -8.46 -14.08 -2.74
C GLU A 112 -7.34 -13.84 -1.72
N ASP A 113 -6.20 -14.49 -1.92
CA ASP A 113 -5.01 -14.26 -1.12
C ASP A 113 -4.28 -12.98 -1.56
N VAL A 114 -3.47 -12.43 -0.65
CA VAL A 114 -2.75 -11.17 -0.84
C VAL A 114 -1.80 -11.17 -2.05
N ARG A 115 -1.26 -12.32 -2.49
CA ARG A 115 -0.39 -12.38 -3.68
C ARG A 115 -1.20 -12.21 -4.95
N THR A 116 -2.38 -12.81 -5.00
CA THR A 116 -3.32 -12.64 -6.10
C THR A 116 -3.77 -11.19 -6.19
N ILE A 117 -4.19 -10.58 -5.06
CA ILE A 117 -4.57 -9.16 -5.03
C ILE A 117 -3.40 -8.26 -5.44
N LYS A 118 -2.18 -8.51 -4.96
CA LYS A 118 -0.97 -7.78 -5.39
C LYS A 118 -0.84 -7.77 -6.92
N GLY A 119 -1.04 -8.92 -7.57
CA GLY A 119 -0.97 -9.03 -9.02
C GLY A 119 -1.99 -8.14 -9.73
N LYS A 120 -3.24 -8.14 -9.26
CA LYS A 120 -4.30 -7.27 -9.77
C LYS A 120 -3.99 -5.79 -9.55
N CYS A 121 -3.53 -5.42 -8.36
CA CYS A 121 -3.12 -4.05 -8.05
C CYS A 121 -2.02 -3.57 -9.01
N LEU A 122 -0.97 -4.38 -9.26
CA LEU A 122 0.09 -4.04 -10.20
C LEU A 122 -0.46 -3.81 -11.62
N GLN A 123 -1.35 -4.68 -12.09
CA GLN A 123 -1.98 -4.54 -13.41
C GLN A 123 -2.82 -3.26 -13.49
N ALA A 124 -3.74 -3.05 -12.55
CA ALA A 124 -4.60 -1.85 -12.50
C ALA A 124 -3.78 -0.56 -12.37
N GLY A 125 -2.69 -0.61 -11.62
CA GLY A 125 -1.76 0.51 -11.47
C GLY A 125 -1.10 0.91 -12.78
N LEU A 126 -0.68 -0.05 -13.60
CA LEU A 126 -0.09 0.20 -14.92
C LEU A 126 -1.15 0.66 -15.92
N GLU A 127 -2.30 -0.01 -15.98
CA GLU A 127 -3.40 0.33 -16.89
C GLU A 127 -4.03 1.69 -16.59
N GLY A 128 -3.96 2.14 -15.33
CA GLY A 128 -4.43 3.46 -14.89
C GLY A 128 -3.56 4.62 -15.37
N ILE A 129 -2.34 4.36 -15.83
CA ILE A 129 -1.43 5.39 -16.36
C ILE A 129 -1.74 5.56 -17.85
N LYS A 130 -2.39 6.66 -18.20
CA LYS A 130 -2.80 6.97 -19.58
C LYS A 130 -2.49 8.41 -19.93
N ASP A 131 -2.09 8.63 -21.18
CA ASP A 131 -2.15 9.95 -21.79
C ASP A 131 -3.61 10.27 -22.13
N LEU A 132 -4.15 11.37 -21.59
CA LEU A 132 -5.54 11.74 -21.80
C LEU A 132 -5.83 12.15 -23.25
N LYS A 133 -4.88 12.77 -23.95
CA LYS A 133 -5.10 13.14 -25.35
C LYS A 133 -5.15 11.92 -26.23
N GLU A 134 -4.21 10.99 -26.05
CA GLU A 134 -4.24 9.74 -26.79
C GLU A 134 -5.48 8.90 -26.46
N ALA A 135 -5.87 8.81 -25.18
CA ALA A 135 -7.02 8.03 -24.75
C ALA A 135 -8.38 8.56 -25.24
N PHE A 136 -8.46 9.86 -25.53
CA PHE A 136 -9.67 10.53 -26.02
C PHE A 136 -9.54 11.04 -27.46
N GLU A 137 -8.47 10.67 -28.17
CA GLU A 137 -8.17 11.12 -29.54
C GLU A 137 -8.22 12.66 -29.71
N LEU A 138 -7.72 13.42 -28.71
CA LEU A 138 -7.73 14.90 -28.65
C LEU A 138 -6.47 15.56 -29.23
#